data_AF-U1QL15-F1
#
_entry.id   AF-U1QL15-F1
#
_cell.length_a   1.000
_cell.length_b   1.000
_cell.length_c   1.000
_cell.angle_alpha   90.00
_cell.angle_beta   90.00
_cell.angle_gamma   90.00
#
_symmetry.space_group_name_H-M   'P 1'
#
loop_
_entity.id
_entity.type
_entity.pdbx_description
1 polymer ?
#
loop_
_entity_poly.entity_id
_entity_poly.type
_entity_poly.pdbx_seq_one_letter_code
_entity_poly.pdbx_strand_id
1 'polypeptide(L)'
;MHSLSKRPEPTPTSDADTRVVCFDDDDFGEVLAAIHSETAREILLSVRSEPLTASEIAECVDTSVQNASYHLTKLADAGLVRICDNVYSEKGCEMKCYHAVDAALLLTTE
;
A
#
# COMPACT_ATOMS: atom_id res chain seq x y z
N MET A 1 21.78 -4.83 -21.32
CA MET A 1 21.71 -5.21 -19.90
C MET A 1 21.10 -4.03 -19.15
N HIS A 2 19.77 -3.99 -19.03
CA HIS A 2 19.12 -2.94 -18.25
C HIS A 2 19.31 -3.27 -16.78
N SER A 3 19.88 -2.32 -16.04
CA SER A 3 20.27 -2.48 -14.65
C SER A 3 19.05 -2.85 -13.81
N LEU A 4 19.17 -3.92 -13.01
CA LEU A 4 18.29 -4.19 -11.89
C LEU A 4 18.36 -2.96 -10.98
N SER A 5 17.38 -2.05 -11.09
CA SER A 5 17.16 -1.03 -10.06
C SER A 5 16.95 -1.78 -8.76
N LYS A 6 17.89 -1.61 -7.83
CA LYS A 6 17.86 -2.22 -6.51
C LYS A 6 16.55 -1.74 -5.85
N ARG A 7 15.59 -2.66 -5.63
CA ARG A 7 14.33 -2.30 -4.94
C ARG A 7 14.68 -1.60 -3.62
N PRO A 8 13.94 -0.55 -3.23
CA PRO A 8 14.15 0.10 -1.95
C PRO A 8 14.05 -0.93 -0.81
N GLU A 9 15.03 -0.92 0.09
CA GLU A 9 14.96 -1.72 1.30
C GLU A 9 13.93 -1.09 2.26
N PRO A 10 13.08 -1.89 2.92
CA PRO A 10 12.09 -1.37 3.86
C PRO A 10 12.78 -0.65 5.04
N THR A 11 12.26 0.52 5.41
CA THR A 11 12.73 1.27 6.59
C THR A 11 12.28 0.58 7.88
N PRO A 12 13.14 0.42 8.90
CA PRO A 12 12.73 -0.18 10.16
C PRO A 12 11.73 0.72 10.91
N THR A 13 10.56 0.17 11.27
CA THR A 13 9.55 0.79 12.13
C THR A 13 10.05 0.98 13.56
N SER A 14 9.89 2.17 14.13
CA SER A 14 9.98 2.44 15.58
C SER A 14 8.58 2.35 16.20
N ASP A 15 8.45 1.87 17.45
CA ASP A 15 7.17 1.87 18.20
C ASP A 15 6.50 3.25 18.31
N ALA A 16 7.24 4.33 18.02
CA ALA A 16 6.74 5.71 17.95
C ALA A 16 5.81 6.01 16.76
N ASP A 17 5.74 5.15 15.75
CA ASP A 17 4.94 5.35 14.54
C ASP A 17 3.56 4.69 14.67
N THR A 18 2.82 4.90 15.77
CA THR A 18 1.42 4.43 15.86
C THR A 18 0.47 5.54 15.43
N ARG A 19 -0.28 5.32 14.36
CA ARG A 19 -1.40 6.17 13.94
C ARG A 19 -2.68 5.73 14.66
N VAL A 20 -3.23 6.64 15.46
CA VAL A 20 -4.53 6.46 16.12
C VAL A 20 -5.58 7.21 15.30
N VAL A 21 -6.69 6.53 15.00
CA VAL A 21 -7.86 7.13 14.32
C VAL A 21 -9.08 6.89 15.21
N CYS A 22 -9.69 7.98 15.68
CA CYS A 22 -10.88 7.96 16.52
C CYS A 22 -12.15 7.87 15.67
N PHE A 23 -13.23 7.32 16.22
CA PHE A 23 -14.48 7.13 15.46
C PHE A 23 -15.17 8.44 15.04
N ASP A 24 -14.88 9.54 15.74
CA ASP A 24 -15.37 10.89 15.44
C ASP A 24 -14.47 11.67 14.49
N ASP A 25 -13.30 11.12 14.11
CA ASP A 25 -12.43 11.71 13.11
C ASP A 25 -13.04 11.55 11.70
N ASP A 26 -12.91 12.59 10.87
CA ASP A 26 -13.29 12.54 9.46
C ASP A 26 -12.53 11.40 8.71
N ASP A 27 -11.28 11.14 9.11
CA ASP A 27 -10.41 10.07 8.58
C ASP A 27 -10.97 8.65 8.83
N PHE A 28 -11.81 8.44 9.86
CA PHE A 28 -12.28 7.11 10.25
C PHE A 28 -13.07 6.44 9.12
N GLY A 29 -14.00 7.20 8.52
CA GLY A 29 -14.81 6.70 7.42
C GLY A 29 -13.97 6.32 6.21
N GLU A 30 -12.92 7.08 5.93
CA GLU A 30 -12.02 6.84 4.80
C GLU A 30 -11.17 5.58 5.02
N VAL A 31 -10.60 5.42 6.21
CA VAL A 31 -9.83 4.23 6.59
C VAL A 31 -10.71 2.99 6.54
N LEU A 32 -11.91 3.04 7.13
CA LEU A 32 -12.84 1.92 7.11
C LEU A 32 -13.27 1.55 5.69
N ALA A 33 -13.58 2.54 4.85
CA ALA A 33 -13.93 2.33 3.45
C ALA A 33 -12.79 1.70 2.64
N ALA A 34 -11.54 2.06 2.94
CA ALA A 34 -10.37 1.51 2.27
C ALA A 34 -10.13 0.02 2.62
N ILE A 35 -10.34 -0.38 3.88
CA ILE A 35 -9.98 -1.74 4.36
C ILE A 35 -11.17 -2.72 4.45
N HIS A 36 -12.41 -2.27 4.20
CA HIS A 36 -13.59 -3.15 4.24
C HIS A 36 -13.52 -4.28 3.20
N SER A 37 -12.88 -4.03 2.04
CA SER A 37 -12.67 -5.06 1.00
C SER A 37 -11.62 -6.08 1.43
N GLU A 38 -11.89 -7.37 1.21
CA GLU A 38 -10.92 -8.45 1.40
C GLU A 38 -9.69 -8.25 0.51
N THR A 39 -9.90 -7.98 -0.78
CA THR A 39 -8.82 -7.68 -1.72
C THR A 39 -7.96 -6.51 -1.25
N ALA A 40 -8.55 -5.46 -0.67
CA ALA A 40 -7.76 -4.34 -0.15
C ALA A 40 -6.85 -4.76 1.02
N ARG A 41 -7.33 -5.62 1.92
CA ARG A 41 -6.52 -6.14 3.04
C ARG A 41 -5.40 -7.04 2.53
N GLU A 42 -5.68 -7.90 1.55
CA GLU A 42 -4.65 -8.75 0.93
C GLU A 42 -3.58 -7.91 0.21
N ILE A 43 -3.98 -6.86 -0.49
CA ILE A 43 -3.04 -5.89 -1.10
C ILE A 43 -2.18 -5.23 -0.02
N LEU A 44 -2.79 -4.73 1.06
CA LEU A 44 -2.05 -4.09 2.15
C LEU A 44 -1.02 -5.05 2.77
N LEU A 45 -1.37 -6.32 2.92
CA LEU A 45 -0.47 -7.36 3.43
C LEU A 45 0.67 -7.68 2.44
N SER A 46 0.40 -7.72 1.13
CA SER A 46 1.41 -8.04 0.13
C SER A 46 2.50 -6.96 0.03
N VAL A 47 2.12 -5.69 0.14
CA VAL A 47 3.05 -4.55 0.08
C VAL A 47 3.68 -4.21 1.43
N ARG A 48 3.42 -4.98 2.49
CA ARG A 48 4.01 -4.74 3.82
C ARG A 48 5.46 -5.20 3.93
N SER A 49 5.82 -6.29 3.24
CA SER A 49 7.17 -6.87 3.35
C SER A 49 8.17 -6.21 2.41
N GLU A 50 7.74 -5.89 1.20
CA GLU A 50 8.55 -5.21 0.20
C GLU A 50 7.69 -4.32 -0.71
N PRO A 51 8.30 -3.33 -1.38
CA PRO A 51 7.61 -2.56 -2.41
C PRO A 51 7.22 -3.38 -3.64
N LEU A 52 5.97 -3.25 -4.09
CA LEU A 52 5.45 -3.93 -5.28
C LEU A 52 4.74 -2.95 -6.22
N THR A 53 4.79 -3.24 -7.52
CA THR A 53 3.99 -2.54 -8.52
C THR A 53 2.55 -3.04 -8.53
N ALA A 54 1.62 -2.25 -9.07
CA ALA A 54 0.21 -2.66 -9.20
C ALA A 54 0.04 -3.98 -9.98
N SER A 55 0.94 -4.26 -10.93
CA SER A 55 0.95 -5.50 -11.71
C SER A 55 1.37 -6.70 -10.88
N GLU A 56 2.46 -6.58 -10.13
CA GLU A 56 2.95 -7.65 -9.24
C GLU A 56 1.94 -7.92 -8.13
N ILE A 57 1.33 -6.88 -7.56
CA ILE A 57 0.26 -7.02 -6.56
C ILE A 57 -0.92 -7.80 -7.14
N ALA A 58 -1.36 -7.46 -8.35
CA ALA A 58 -2.47 -8.12 -9.00
C ALA A 58 -2.23 -9.62 -9.20
N GLU A 59 -0.99 -10.00 -9.55
CA GLU A 59 -0.57 -11.40 -9.63
C GLU A 59 -0.53 -12.07 -8.25
N CYS A 60 -0.02 -11.40 -7.22
CA CYS A 60 0.08 -11.95 -5.87
C CYS A 60 -1.27 -12.24 -5.20
N VAL A 61 -2.29 -11.41 -5.46
CA VAL A 61 -3.62 -11.51 -4.82
C VAL A 61 -4.72 -12.01 -5.78
N ASP A 62 -4.33 -12.59 -6.91
CA ASP A 62 -5.22 -13.14 -7.93
C ASP A 62 -6.37 -12.18 -8.33
N THR A 63 -6.00 -10.96 -8.75
CA THR A 63 -6.95 -9.95 -9.19
C THR A 63 -6.49 -9.24 -10.46
N SER A 64 -7.33 -8.36 -11.01
CA SER A 64 -6.93 -7.57 -12.17
C SER A 64 -6.07 -6.37 -11.76
N VAL A 65 -5.15 -5.94 -12.63
CA VAL A 65 -4.33 -4.73 -12.40
C VAL A 65 -5.21 -3.49 -12.16
N GLN A 66 -6.36 -3.41 -12.82
CA GLN A 66 -7.31 -2.31 -12.61
C GLN A 66 -7.93 -2.35 -11.22
N ASN A 67 -8.32 -3.54 -10.74
CA ASN A 67 -8.89 -3.71 -9.41
C ASN A 67 -7.83 -3.45 -8.31
N ALA A 68 -6.61 -3.93 -8.52
CA ALA A 68 -5.48 -3.62 -7.65
C ALA A 68 -5.22 -2.10 -7.59
N SER A 69 -5.19 -1.43 -8.75
CA SER A 69 -4.99 0.03 -8.83
C SER A 69 -6.11 0.83 -8.13
N TYR A 70 -7.35 0.36 -8.25
CA TYR A 70 -8.50 0.95 -7.55
C TYR A 70 -8.32 0.88 -6.03
N HIS A 71 -8.00 -0.30 -5.50
CA HIS A 71 -7.78 -0.47 -4.06
C HIS A 71 -6.52 0.25 -3.56
N LEU A 72 -5.43 0.25 -4.33
CA LEU A 72 -4.23 1.01 -4.01
C LEU A 72 -4.50 2.52 -3.88
N THR A 73 -5.35 3.06 -4.74
CA THR A 73 -5.75 4.47 -4.64
C THR A 73 -6.48 4.73 -3.33
N LYS A 74 -7.46 3.89 -2.98
CA LYS A 74 -8.18 4.00 -1.70
C LYS A 74 -7.28 3.86 -0.48
N LEU A 75 -6.36 2.92 -0.50
CA LEU A 75 -5.39 2.73 0.58
C LEU A 75 -4.41 3.91 0.67
N ALA A 76 -4.01 4.52 -0.45
CA ALA A 76 -3.12 5.67 -0.48
C ALA A 76 -3.82 6.94 0.01
N ASP A 77 -5.07 7.16 -0.41
CA ASP A 77 -5.92 8.26 0.07
C ASP A 77 -6.11 8.16 1.59
N ALA A 78 -6.36 6.94 2.09
CA ALA A 78 -6.44 6.67 3.52
C ALA A 78 -5.08 6.67 4.25
N GLY A 79 -3.96 6.96 3.57
CA GLY A 79 -2.62 7.02 4.18
C GLY A 79 -2.07 5.69 4.69
N LEU A 80 -2.56 4.56 4.18
CA LEU A 80 -2.13 3.21 4.59
C LEU A 80 -1.03 2.64 3.70
N VAL A 81 -0.90 3.14 2.47
CA VAL A 81 0.20 2.83 1.55
C VAL A 81 0.78 4.10 0.97
N ARG A 82 2.04 4.04 0.54
CA ARG A 82 2.76 5.14 -0.11
C ARG A 82 3.45 4.67 -1.38
N ILE A 83 3.66 5.58 -2.33
CA ILE A 83 4.55 5.34 -3.46
C ILE A 83 5.98 5.60 -2.96
N CYS A 84 6.84 4.58 -3.02
CA CYS A 84 8.22 4.69 -2.53
C CYS A 84 9.26 4.77 -3.65
N ASP A 85 8.92 4.32 -4.87
CA ASP A 85 9.83 4.36 -6.02
C ASP A 85 9.05 4.28 -7.35
N ASN A 86 9.76 4.55 -8.44
CA ASN A 86 9.30 4.30 -9.80
C ASN A 86 10.26 3.32 -10.50
N VAL A 87 9.73 2.25 -11.06
CA VAL A 87 10.47 1.25 -11.84
C VAL A 87 10.03 1.27 -13.30
N TYR A 88 10.87 0.76 -14.20
CA TYR A 88 10.51 0.63 -15.60
C TYR A 88 10.16 -0.82 -15.93
N SER A 89 9.07 -1.01 -16.69
CA SER A 89 8.72 -2.32 -17.23
C SER A 89 9.72 -2.77 -18.31
N GLU A 90 9.64 -4.02 -18.72
CA GLU A 90 10.43 -4.53 -19.86
C GLU A 90 10.22 -3.73 -21.15
N LYS A 91 9.04 -3.10 -21.29
CA LYS A 91 8.68 -2.25 -22.43
C LYS A 91 9.07 -0.78 -22.23
N GLY A 92 9.75 -0.45 -21.13
CA GLY A 92 10.20 0.90 -20.79
C GLY A 92 9.10 1.81 -20.26
N CYS A 93 7.94 1.27 -19.84
CA CYS A 93 6.91 2.08 -19.20
C CYS A 93 7.24 2.29 -17.72
N GLU A 94 7.19 3.52 -17.24
CA GLU A 94 7.33 3.84 -15.83
C GLU A 94 6.13 3.30 -15.02
N MET A 95 6.40 2.67 -13.89
CA MET A 95 5.44 2.03 -13.00
C MET A 95 5.76 2.42 -11.55
N LYS A 96 4.74 2.77 -10.79
CA LYS A 96 4.88 3.11 -9.37
C LYS A 96 5.02 1.85 -8.53
N CYS A 97 5.94 1.87 -7.57
CA CYS A 97 6.06 0.87 -6.51
C CYS A 97 5.39 1.39 -5.24
N TYR A 98 4.56 0.53 -4.65
CA TYR A 98 3.78 0.81 -3.45
C TYR A 98 4.32 0.00 -2.28
N HIS A 99 4.36 0.64 -1.11
CA HIS A 99 4.72 0.01 0.15
C HIS A 99 3.72 0.41 1.23
N ALA A 100 3.45 -0.48 2.17
CA ALA A 100 2.66 -0.13 3.35
C ALA A 100 3.36 0.99 4.13
N VAL A 101 2.57 1.84 4.79
CA VAL A 101 3.14 2.74 5.78
C VAL A 101 3.53 1.89 6.99
N ASP A 102 4.76 2.07 7.46
CA ASP A 102 5.39 1.33 8.55
C ASP A 102 4.76 1.58 9.94
N ALA A 103 3.58 2.22 9.99
CA ALA A 103 2.91 2.66 11.19
C ALA A 103 1.84 1.67 11.66
N ALA A 104 1.76 1.42 12.97
CA ALA A 104 0.64 0.66 13.54
C ALA A 104 -0.65 1.50 13.41
N LEU A 105 -1.76 0.87 13.00
CA LEU A 105 -3.06 1.53 12.92
C LEU A 105 -3.95 1.07 14.08
N LEU A 106 -4.35 2.00 14.95
CA LEU A 106 -5.29 1.76 16.04
C LEU A 106 -6.61 2.48 15.75
N LEU A 107 -7.70 1.72 15.67
CA LEU A 107 -9.06 2.26 15.62
C LEU A 107 -9.65 2.21 17.03
N THR A 108 -9.97 3.36 17.61
CA THR A 108 -10.50 3.43 18.98
C THR A 108 -11.85 4.14 19.01
N THR A 109 -12.78 3.58 19.77
CA THR A 109 -14.07 4.22 20.03
C THR A 109 -14.00 5.20 21.19
N GLU A 110 -13.09 4.97 22.16
CA GLU A 110 -12.56 5.82 23.26
C GLU A 110 -11.50 5.02 24.03
#